data_AF-A0A2D4RT77-F1
#
_entry.id   AF-A0A2D4RT77-F1
#
_cell.length_a   1.000
_cell.length_b   1.000
_cell.length_c   1.000
_cell.angle_alpha   90.00
_cell.angle_beta   90.00
_cell.angle_gamma   90.00
#
_symmetry.space_group_name_H-M   'P 1'
#
loop_
_entity.id
_entity.type
_entity.pdbx_description
1 polymer ?
#
loop_
_entity_poly.entity_id
_entity_poly.type
_entity_poly.pdbx_seq_one_letter_code
_entity_poly.pdbx_strand_id
1 'polypeptide(L)'
;MNNHLDNSIYLGKKAVNLIFSLVEPEKKTTIALEEFVDGIANGKWREELEQYRSLKTEEERKHFKTHMLPAITLSGIFETTRQDSLLKHSGLLQVDIDLKTPEDREQFYEQYRHKLSDDPYMVAVFDSPSFGVKGIFHMGVCKDKDEHKQMGLAVLEYLKQTYGIEERLLDTSTLDLGRKFSVSYDPKAYTNWQAEDFSQSDLVTELLENIKHALFTSSRRQSQTNTEMEGFSSIKNKQRIAQKLLERACQKIRDSAKGQRFETRRKQAYTMGGYHFYFDGNEALQALINATQGNCTSIEKARRDVQSAYSAGQQYPLTIEEKTKEEKAIEVVKQQYHQIADFYPYDASIPRTQIPRGEYLSQLLQSEHYAPQSITNLVASTGSGKMIALKEIQKCLGERIIYVSPLVRLVEQAKKDLGAVGYMDGLRDIPTAKIFATTINSLCTTKQNITQLLKLVRQQQLPYLDKGICLVLDEVHQVAEKLFEPSCETNYPEFIQFCRTYVSRIITLTATQSSFSRAFTEQLAKDLGFAEKKYFFKNLPKR
;
A
#
# COMPACT_ATOMS: atom_id res chain seq x y z
N MET A 1 -10.33 18.38 55.47
CA MET A 1 -10.76 17.98 54.11
C MET A 1 -9.65 18.36 53.15
N ASN A 2 -8.66 17.47 52.98
CA ASN A 2 -7.60 17.64 51.99
C ASN A 2 -8.03 16.85 50.76
N ASN A 3 -8.59 17.54 49.77
CA ASN A 3 -8.81 16.94 48.46
C ASN A 3 -7.45 16.81 47.79
N HIS A 4 -6.95 15.58 47.76
CA HIS A 4 -5.92 15.17 46.81
C HIS A 4 -6.47 15.35 45.40
N LEU A 5 -6.17 16.49 44.78
CA LEU A 5 -6.29 16.66 43.34
C LEU A 5 -5.33 15.65 42.70
N ASP A 6 -5.91 14.71 41.98
CA ASP A 6 -5.21 13.65 41.27
C ASP A 6 -4.24 14.28 40.25
N ASN A 7 -2.94 14.02 40.42
CA ASN A 7 -1.85 14.57 39.59
C ASN A 7 -1.83 13.96 38.16
N SER A 8 -2.92 13.34 37.71
CA SER A 8 -3.01 12.51 36.50
C SER A 8 -3.46 13.27 35.24
N ILE A 9 -3.94 14.52 35.34
CA ILE A 9 -4.61 15.22 34.21
C ILE A 9 -3.82 16.42 33.63
N TYR A 10 -2.73 16.89 34.25
CA TYR A 10 -1.99 18.05 33.73
C TYR A 10 -1.15 17.72 32.48
N LEU A 11 -1.58 18.19 31.31
CA LEU A 11 -0.97 17.87 30.01
C LEU A 11 0.36 18.59 29.75
N GLY A 12 0.64 19.72 30.43
CA GLY A 12 1.87 20.49 30.21
C GLY A 12 3.16 19.71 30.48
N LYS A 13 3.12 18.73 31.39
CA LYS A 13 4.26 17.88 31.73
C LYS A 13 4.50 16.72 30.76
N LYS A 14 3.67 16.55 29.72
CA LYS A 14 3.88 15.52 28.69
C LYS A 14 5.22 15.78 28.00
N ALA A 15 6.05 14.75 27.95
CA ALA A 15 7.38 14.84 27.36
C ALA A 15 7.34 14.55 25.85
N VAL A 16 8.04 15.38 25.08
CA VAL A 16 8.14 15.30 23.61
C VAL A 16 9.59 15.49 23.18
N ASN A 17 10.00 14.95 22.03
CA ASN A 17 11.35 15.22 21.52
C ASN A 17 11.37 16.57 20.80
N LEU A 18 12.23 17.49 21.25
CA LEU A 18 12.63 18.68 20.51
C LEU A 18 13.81 18.35 19.61
N ILE A 19 13.63 18.61 18.32
CA ILE A 19 14.60 18.43 17.25
C ILE A 19 15.05 19.81 16.80
N PHE A 20 16.36 20.07 16.80
CA PHE A 20 16.89 21.40 16.49
C PHE A 20 16.86 21.70 14.98
N SER A 21 16.95 20.67 14.13
CA SER A 21 16.90 20.80 12.68
C SER A 21 16.33 19.53 12.04
N LEU A 22 15.53 19.67 10.97
CA LEU A 22 14.93 18.51 10.30
C LEU A 22 15.93 17.70 9.47
N VAL A 23 17.10 18.27 9.15
CA VAL A 23 18.18 17.54 8.46
C VAL A 23 19.01 16.65 9.38
N GLU A 24 19.03 16.94 10.68
CA GLU A 24 19.77 16.17 11.70
C GLU A 24 18.83 15.77 12.85
N PRO A 25 17.75 15.01 12.59
CA PRO A 25 16.71 14.72 13.58
C PRO A 25 17.18 13.86 14.76
N GLU A 26 18.31 13.18 14.63
CA GLU A 26 19.00 12.48 15.71
C GLU A 26 19.58 13.43 16.77
N LYS A 27 19.89 14.68 16.41
CA LYS A 27 20.25 15.73 17.36
C LYS A 27 18.96 16.28 17.98
N LYS A 28 18.56 15.67 19.08
CA LYS A 28 17.33 16.00 19.79
C LYS A 28 17.52 15.97 21.30
N THR A 29 16.63 16.66 21.99
CA THR A 29 16.47 16.57 23.44
C THR A 29 15.01 16.26 23.78
N THR A 30 14.73 15.95 25.04
CA THR A 30 13.36 15.78 25.54
C THR A 30 12.99 17.00 26.36
N ILE A 31 11.86 17.62 26.03
CA ILE A 31 11.30 18.78 26.75
C ILE A 31 9.88 18.49 27.21
N ALA A 32 9.39 19.27 28.17
CA ALA A 32 7.99 19.30 28.51
C ALA A 32 7.18 20.07 27.45
N LEU A 33 5.93 19.68 27.25
CA LEU A 33 5.03 20.34 26.30
C LEU A 33 4.82 21.82 26.66
N GLU A 34 4.69 22.13 27.95
CA GLU A 34 4.56 23.52 28.42
C GLU A 34 5.75 24.38 28.03
N GLU A 35 6.98 23.85 28.10
CA GLU A 35 8.17 24.58 27.64
C GLU A 35 8.11 24.90 26.14
N PHE A 36 7.57 23.98 25.34
CA PHE A 36 7.39 24.21 23.90
C PHE A 36 6.38 25.31 23.64
N VAL A 37 5.21 25.26 24.29
CA VAL A 37 4.13 26.23 24.05
C VAL A 37 4.47 27.59 24.66
N ASP A 38 5.10 27.64 25.82
CA ASP A 38 5.63 28.88 26.41
C ASP A 38 6.67 29.53 25.50
N GLY A 39 7.49 28.73 24.82
CA GLY A 39 8.43 29.23 23.81
C GLY A 39 7.74 29.90 22.61
N ILE A 40 6.58 29.37 22.20
CA ILE A 40 5.76 29.97 21.12
C ILE A 40 5.14 31.29 21.60
N ALA A 41 4.57 31.32 22.80
CA ALA A 41 3.88 32.48 23.34
C ALA A 41 4.86 33.63 23.67
N ASN A 42 6.01 33.29 24.26
CA ASN A 42 6.98 34.28 24.75
C ASN A 42 8.11 34.58 23.76
N GLY A 43 8.06 34.03 22.54
CA GLY A 43 8.97 34.40 21.47
C GLY A 43 10.38 33.81 21.55
N LYS A 44 10.52 32.60 22.10
CA LYS A 44 11.81 31.85 22.12
C LYS A 44 12.42 31.68 20.73
N TRP A 45 11.58 31.57 19.70
CA TRP A 45 11.98 31.42 18.29
C TRP A 45 11.56 32.60 17.41
N ARG A 46 11.33 33.77 18.02
CA ARG A 46 10.78 34.93 17.33
C ARG A 46 11.68 35.38 16.18
N GLU A 47 12.99 35.45 16.40
CA GLU A 47 13.95 35.94 15.41
C GLU A 47 13.98 35.04 14.17
N GLU A 48 14.04 33.73 14.36
CA GLU A 48 14.04 32.75 13.26
C GLU A 48 12.70 32.76 12.51
N LEU A 49 11.58 32.99 13.21
CA LEU A 49 10.27 33.11 12.58
C LEU A 49 10.09 34.41 11.81
N GLU A 50 10.58 35.54 12.32
CA GLU A 50 10.60 36.81 11.60
C GLU A 50 11.46 36.69 10.33
N GLN A 51 12.63 36.04 10.42
CA GLN A 51 13.44 35.73 9.26
C GLN A 51 12.69 34.83 8.27
N TYR A 52 12.10 33.72 8.72
CA TYR A 52 11.32 32.80 7.88
C TYR A 52 10.19 33.52 7.13
N ARG A 53 9.45 34.39 7.84
CA ARG A 53 8.33 35.17 7.27
C ARG A 53 8.80 36.23 6.28
N SER A 54 10.04 36.72 6.39
CA SER A 54 10.61 37.69 5.44
C SER A 54 11.02 37.09 4.09
N LEU A 55 11.15 35.76 4.00
CA LEU A 55 11.53 35.06 2.78
C LEU A 55 10.44 35.16 1.71
N LYS A 56 10.84 35.34 0.45
CA LYS A 56 9.94 35.67 -0.66
C LYS A 56 9.51 34.47 -1.47
N THR A 57 10.39 33.48 -1.61
CA THR A 57 10.12 32.28 -2.44
C THR A 57 9.76 31.07 -1.57
N GLU A 58 8.99 30.16 -2.14
CA GLU A 58 8.61 28.92 -1.45
C GLU A 58 9.82 28.00 -1.27
N GLU A 59 10.76 28.02 -2.22
CA GLU A 59 12.01 27.27 -2.14
C GLU A 59 12.87 27.73 -0.97
N GLU A 60 13.05 29.05 -0.79
CA GLU A 60 13.77 29.61 0.36
C GLU A 60 13.09 29.26 1.68
N ARG A 61 11.75 29.39 1.75
CA ARG A 61 10.98 29.04 2.94
C ARG A 61 11.12 27.57 3.29
N LYS A 62 10.98 26.68 2.31
CA LYS A 62 11.14 25.24 2.51
C LYS A 62 12.55 24.90 2.99
N HIS A 63 13.57 25.49 2.37
CA HIS A 63 14.95 25.31 2.78
C HIS A 63 15.16 25.79 4.23
N PHE A 64 14.74 27.02 4.55
CA PHE A 64 14.89 27.59 5.89
C PHE A 64 14.15 26.77 6.96
N LYS A 65 12.89 26.42 6.73
CA LYS A 65 12.08 25.59 7.64
C LYS A 65 12.72 24.23 7.91
N THR A 66 13.38 23.64 6.92
CA THR A 66 14.02 22.33 7.06
C THR A 66 15.33 22.41 7.83
N HIS A 67 16.12 23.47 7.63
CA HIS A 67 17.48 23.55 8.16
C HIS A 67 17.58 24.35 9.47
N MET A 68 16.75 25.38 9.63
CA MET A 68 16.90 26.39 10.69
C MET A 68 15.79 26.38 11.74
N LEU A 69 14.58 25.91 11.40
CA LEU A 69 13.47 25.89 12.38
C LEU A 69 13.44 24.58 13.17
N PRO A 70 13.52 24.65 14.52
CA PRO A 70 13.28 23.49 15.36
C PRO A 70 11.87 22.93 15.20
N ALA A 71 11.68 21.68 15.59
CA ALA A 71 10.39 21.01 15.58
C ALA A 71 10.28 20.01 16.73
N ILE A 72 9.07 19.69 17.15
CA ILE A 72 8.83 18.58 18.08
C ILE A 72 8.23 17.36 17.37
N THR A 73 8.34 16.20 17.99
CA THR A 73 7.45 15.06 17.70
C THR A 73 6.29 15.06 18.69
N LEU A 74 5.20 15.74 18.34
CA LEU A 74 4.10 15.99 19.29
C LEU A 74 3.43 14.69 19.78
N SER A 75 3.26 13.70 18.91
CA SER A 75 2.57 12.45 19.24
C SER A 75 3.34 11.53 20.20
N GLY A 76 4.59 11.86 20.55
CA GLY A 76 5.33 11.09 21.54
C GLY A 76 6.84 11.24 21.54
N ILE A 77 7.48 10.40 22.33
CA ILE A 77 8.94 10.25 22.40
C ILE A 77 9.35 9.08 21.52
N PHE A 78 10.39 9.29 20.72
CA PHE A 78 10.92 8.34 19.77
C PHE A 78 12.41 8.09 20.03
N GLU A 79 12.89 6.90 19.70
CA GLU A 79 14.32 6.58 19.76
C GLU A 79 15.10 7.20 18.58
N THR A 80 14.59 7.10 17.34
CA THR A 80 15.28 7.60 16.13
C THR A 80 14.45 8.60 15.31
N THR A 81 13.33 9.08 15.89
CA THR A 81 12.33 9.98 15.26
C THR A 81 11.54 9.40 14.09
N ARG A 82 11.83 8.15 13.70
CA ARG A 82 11.03 7.33 12.77
C ARG A 82 9.78 6.82 13.49
N GLN A 83 8.64 6.71 12.78
CA GLN A 83 7.35 6.35 13.38
C GLN A 83 7.40 5.05 14.20
N ASP A 84 8.05 4.02 13.68
CA ASP A 84 8.16 2.71 14.35
C ASP A 84 9.21 2.67 15.47
N SER A 85 9.77 3.82 15.87
CA SER A 85 10.69 3.93 17.01
C SER A 85 10.06 4.62 18.21
N LEU A 86 8.71 4.67 18.23
CA LEU A 86 7.94 5.23 19.33
C LEU A 86 8.27 4.47 20.62
N LEU A 87 8.73 5.21 21.62
CA LEU A 87 8.96 4.70 22.97
C LEU A 87 7.73 4.93 23.86
N LYS A 88 7.10 6.10 23.71
CA LYS A 88 5.93 6.49 24.50
C LYS A 88 5.04 7.46 23.73
N HIS A 89 3.78 7.10 23.53
CA HIS A 89 2.76 7.98 22.95
C HIS A 89 2.37 9.08 23.95
N SER A 90 2.20 10.32 23.47
CA SER A 90 1.87 11.47 24.34
C SER A 90 0.37 11.59 24.62
N GLY A 91 -0.47 11.04 23.75
CA GLY A 91 -1.91 11.26 23.70
C GLY A 91 -2.31 12.51 22.92
N LEU A 92 -1.39 13.10 22.15
CA LEU A 92 -1.58 14.38 21.47
C LEU A 92 -1.51 14.21 19.96
N LEU A 93 -2.32 14.99 19.25
CA LEU A 93 -2.31 15.12 17.80
C LEU A 93 -2.06 16.57 17.41
N GLN A 94 -1.32 16.79 16.33
CA GLN A 94 -1.22 18.14 15.77
C GLN A 94 -2.43 18.38 14.86
N VAL A 95 -2.96 19.59 14.89
CA VAL A 95 -3.95 20.06 13.93
C VAL A 95 -3.28 21.17 13.14
N ASP A 96 -3.20 21.04 11.81
CA ASP A 96 -2.63 22.07 10.94
C ASP A 96 -3.71 22.51 9.96
N ILE A 97 -4.07 23.79 10.02
CA ILE A 97 -5.10 24.43 9.22
C ILE A 97 -4.39 25.37 8.24
N ASP A 98 -4.22 24.88 7.01
CA ASP A 98 -3.48 25.56 5.95
C ASP A 98 -4.35 26.58 5.23
N LEU A 99 -4.26 27.83 5.68
CA LEU A 99 -4.93 28.96 5.07
C LEU A 99 -4.08 29.46 3.90
N LYS A 100 -4.63 29.39 2.67
CA LYS A 100 -3.87 29.65 1.43
C LYS A 100 -3.98 31.09 0.93
N THR A 101 -5.03 31.81 1.32
CA THR A 101 -5.25 33.19 0.88
C THR A 101 -5.56 34.11 2.07
N PRO A 102 -5.29 35.43 1.96
CA PRO A 102 -5.68 36.41 2.97
C PRO A 102 -7.17 36.35 3.33
N GLU A 103 -8.03 36.11 2.34
CA GLU A 103 -9.48 35.99 2.51
C GLU A 103 -9.84 34.74 3.32
N ASP A 104 -9.25 33.56 2.99
CA ASP A 104 -9.40 32.33 3.77
C ASP A 104 -9.02 32.60 5.24
N ARG A 105 -7.96 33.40 5.48
CA ARG A 105 -7.49 33.72 6.83
C ARG A 105 -8.40 34.68 7.58
N GLU A 106 -8.83 35.77 6.98
CA GLU A 106 -9.71 36.74 7.64
C GLU A 106 -11.03 36.07 8.04
N GLN A 107 -11.65 35.35 7.11
CA GLN A 107 -12.87 34.59 7.38
C GLN A 107 -12.65 33.54 8.49
N PHE A 108 -11.50 32.84 8.45
CA PHE A 108 -11.23 31.82 9.45
C PHE A 108 -11.05 32.40 10.87
N TYR A 109 -10.35 33.52 10.99
CA TYR A 109 -10.09 34.15 12.29
C TYR A 109 -11.35 34.77 12.88
N GLU A 110 -12.20 35.41 12.06
CA GLU A 110 -13.47 35.97 12.51
C GLU A 110 -14.42 34.86 13.01
N GLN A 111 -14.41 33.69 12.37
CA GLN A 111 -15.44 32.67 12.58
C GLN A 111 -15.03 31.51 13.49
N TYR A 112 -13.75 31.10 13.51
CA TYR A 112 -13.35 29.79 14.06
C TYR A 112 -12.24 29.84 15.10
N ARG A 113 -11.32 30.81 15.07
CA ARG A 113 -10.18 30.77 16.00
C ARG A 113 -10.58 30.79 17.47
N HIS A 114 -11.53 31.65 17.84
CA HIS A 114 -12.06 31.69 19.20
C HIS A 114 -12.78 30.38 19.55
N LYS A 115 -13.58 29.83 18.63
CA LYS A 115 -14.32 28.58 18.84
C LYS A 115 -13.41 27.36 19.00
N LEU A 116 -12.26 27.33 18.31
CA LEU A 116 -11.23 26.31 18.50
C LEU A 116 -10.50 26.48 19.84
N SER A 117 -10.36 27.71 20.32
CA SER A 117 -9.81 27.97 21.66
C SER A 117 -10.79 27.48 22.74
N ASP A 118 -12.09 27.63 22.50
CA ASP A 118 -13.14 27.16 23.43
C ASP A 118 -13.43 25.64 23.30
N ASP A 119 -12.75 24.92 22.40
CA ASP A 119 -12.91 23.47 22.22
C ASP A 119 -12.40 22.71 23.47
N PRO A 120 -13.20 21.80 24.04
CA PRO A 120 -12.84 21.11 25.28
C PRO A 120 -11.62 20.20 25.14
N TYR A 121 -11.30 19.74 23.93
CA TYR A 121 -10.20 18.81 23.62
C TYR A 121 -8.94 19.53 23.10
N MET A 122 -9.01 20.82 22.77
CA MET A 122 -7.85 21.60 22.34
C MET A 122 -6.97 22.00 23.53
N VAL A 123 -5.71 21.57 23.48
CA VAL A 123 -4.67 21.90 24.47
C VAL A 123 -4.03 23.25 24.15
N ALA A 124 -3.82 23.56 22.88
CA ALA A 124 -3.26 24.84 22.47
C ALA A 124 -3.70 25.22 21.05
N VAL A 125 -3.84 26.51 20.78
CA VAL A 125 -4.15 27.05 19.44
C VAL A 125 -3.28 28.27 19.19
N PHE A 126 -2.58 28.32 18.06
CA PHE A 126 -1.64 29.40 17.74
C PHE A 126 -1.41 29.55 16.23
N ASP A 127 -0.87 30.68 15.81
CA ASP A 127 -0.53 30.95 14.42
C ASP A 127 0.59 30.03 13.92
N SER A 128 0.47 29.50 12.70
CA SER A 128 1.52 28.70 12.10
C SER A 128 2.73 29.57 11.68
N PRO A 129 3.90 28.97 11.39
CA PRO A 129 5.06 29.72 10.92
C PRO A 129 4.77 30.57 9.69
N SER A 130 3.91 30.05 8.79
CA SER A 130 3.54 30.66 7.52
C SER A 130 2.28 31.53 7.68
N PHE A 131 1.11 31.00 7.32
CA PHE A 131 -0.13 31.78 7.18
C PHE A 131 -1.35 31.12 7.83
N GLY A 132 -1.20 29.88 8.30
CA GLY A 132 -2.27 29.04 8.83
C GLY A 132 -2.45 29.15 10.34
N VAL A 133 -3.29 28.26 10.87
CA VAL A 133 -3.48 28.05 12.32
C VAL A 133 -3.05 26.64 12.68
N LYS A 134 -2.34 26.50 13.79
CA LYS A 134 -1.93 25.23 14.37
C LYS A 134 -2.64 24.99 15.69
N GLY A 135 -2.95 23.73 15.96
CA GLY A 135 -3.54 23.26 17.20
C GLY A 135 -2.80 22.06 17.77
N ILE A 136 -2.94 21.88 19.07
CA ILE A 136 -2.55 20.67 19.79
C ILE A 136 -3.83 20.09 20.37
N PHE A 137 -4.19 18.89 19.93
CA PHE A 137 -5.44 18.25 20.30
C PHE A 137 -5.19 17.05 21.22
N HIS A 138 -5.95 16.93 22.31
CA HIS A 138 -5.86 15.82 23.24
C HIS A 138 -6.70 14.64 22.74
N MET A 139 -6.08 13.78 21.94
CA MET A 139 -6.75 12.65 21.31
C MET A 139 -6.85 11.40 22.20
N GLY A 140 -6.11 11.36 23.31
CA GLY A 140 -5.94 10.17 24.14
C GLY A 140 -4.77 9.29 23.70
N VAL A 141 -4.23 8.51 24.66
CA VAL A 141 -3.05 7.66 24.41
C VAL A 141 -3.42 6.49 23.50
N CYS A 142 -2.73 6.39 22.36
CA CYS A 142 -2.92 5.31 21.40
C CYS A 142 -1.86 4.21 21.61
N LYS A 143 -2.26 2.94 21.44
CA LYS A 143 -1.41 1.75 21.61
C LYS A 143 -0.38 1.59 20.50
N ASP A 144 -0.74 2.03 19.29
CA ASP A 144 0.06 1.85 18.08
C ASP A 144 -0.25 2.95 17.04
N LYS A 145 0.45 2.88 15.91
CA LYS A 145 0.32 3.83 14.80
C LYS A 145 -1.04 3.76 14.09
N ASP A 146 -1.67 2.59 14.07
CA ASP A 146 -2.92 2.37 13.34
C ASP A 146 -4.07 2.97 14.14
N GLU A 147 -4.09 2.75 15.45
CA GLU A 147 -4.99 3.42 16.39
C GLU A 147 -4.79 4.94 16.38
N HIS A 148 -3.54 5.43 16.37
CA HIS A 148 -3.26 6.86 16.22
C HIS A 148 -3.85 7.44 14.93
N LYS A 149 -3.70 6.73 13.81
CA LYS A 149 -4.25 7.17 12.53
C LYS A 149 -5.78 7.17 12.53
N GLN A 150 -6.41 6.13 13.08
CA GLN A 150 -7.87 6.03 13.18
C GLN A 150 -8.44 7.14 14.05
N MET A 151 -7.87 7.35 15.24
CA MET A 151 -8.26 8.43 16.13
C MET A 151 -8.01 9.80 15.49
N GLY A 152 -6.90 9.97 14.77
CA GLY A 152 -6.64 11.21 14.04
C GLY A 152 -7.69 11.49 12.96
N LEU A 153 -8.15 10.47 12.22
CA LEU A 153 -9.26 10.63 11.28
C LEU A 153 -10.56 11.06 11.98
N ALA A 154 -10.86 10.48 13.15
CA ALA A 154 -12.01 10.91 13.96
C ALA A 154 -11.88 12.37 14.42
N VAL A 155 -10.67 12.81 14.80
CA VAL A 155 -10.41 14.22 15.13
C VAL A 155 -10.64 15.13 13.93
N LEU A 156 -10.12 14.79 12.74
CA LEU A 156 -10.33 15.61 11.54
C LEU A 156 -11.82 15.70 11.17
N GLU A 157 -12.55 14.59 11.25
CA GLU A 157 -13.99 14.58 10.97
C GLU A 157 -14.79 15.34 12.04
N TYR A 158 -14.42 15.22 13.32
CA TYR A 158 -14.98 16.03 14.41
C TYR A 158 -14.81 17.53 14.14
N LEU A 159 -13.62 17.96 13.73
CA LEU A 159 -13.35 19.38 13.41
C LEU A 159 -14.17 19.85 12.21
N LYS A 160 -14.32 19.01 11.17
CA LYS A 160 -15.18 19.29 10.01
C LYS A 160 -16.64 19.45 10.41
N GLN A 161 -17.18 18.52 11.21
CA GLN A 161 -18.60 18.51 11.56
C GLN A 161 -18.96 19.60 12.57
N THR A 162 -18.11 19.81 13.58
CA THR A 162 -18.37 20.76 14.67
C THR A 162 -18.18 22.20 14.24
N TYR A 163 -17.14 22.46 13.43
CA TYR A 163 -16.76 23.82 13.05
C TYR A 163 -17.00 24.12 11.58
N GLY A 164 -17.41 23.16 10.76
CA GLY A 164 -17.61 23.38 9.33
C GLY A 164 -16.32 23.65 8.56
N ILE A 165 -15.17 23.27 9.11
CA ILE A 165 -13.86 23.48 8.47
C ILE A 165 -13.81 22.63 7.20
N GLU A 166 -13.48 23.26 6.07
CA GLU A 166 -13.36 22.55 4.80
C GLU A 166 -12.20 21.54 4.84
N GLU A 167 -12.43 20.33 4.30
CA GLU A 167 -11.43 19.26 4.27
C GLU A 167 -10.12 19.67 3.58
N ARG A 168 -10.17 20.55 2.58
CA ARG A 168 -8.99 21.07 1.87
C ARG A 168 -8.03 21.86 2.75
N LEU A 169 -8.50 22.34 3.90
CA LEU A 169 -7.72 23.15 4.84
C LEU A 169 -7.02 22.30 5.90
N LEU A 170 -7.44 21.04 6.09
CA LEU A 170 -6.87 20.15 7.09
C LEU A 170 -5.74 19.30 6.50
N ASP A 171 -4.51 19.44 7.00
CA ASP A 171 -3.39 18.64 6.54
C ASP A 171 -3.50 17.20 7.06
N THR A 172 -3.81 16.24 6.17
CA THR A 172 -3.92 14.81 6.51
C THR A 172 -2.58 14.14 6.81
N SER A 173 -1.45 14.77 6.50
CA SER A 173 -0.12 14.27 6.89
C SER A 173 0.10 14.36 8.41
N THR A 174 -0.75 15.08 9.13
CA THR A 174 -0.74 15.16 10.59
C THR A 174 -1.04 13.82 11.28
N LEU A 175 -1.68 12.88 10.57
CA LEU A 175 -1.99 11.52 11.01
C LEU A 175 -0.75 10.62 11.12
N ASP A 176 0.37 11.03 10.54
CA ASP A 176 1.64 10.33 10.65
C ASP A 176 2.19 10.43 12.07
N LEU A 177 2.31 9.29 12.76
CA LEU A 177 2.72 9.23 14.18
C LEU A 177 4.03 9.99 14.48
N GLY A 178 4.98 9.98 13.55
CA GLY A 178 6.28 10.64 13.70
C GLY A 178 6.37 12.02 13.05
N ARG A 179 5.23 12.63 12.68
CA ARG A 179 5.18 13.90 11.96
C ARG A 179 5.82 15.01 12.81
N LYS A 180 6.58 15.86 12.12
CA LYS A 180 7.39 16.92 12.74
C LYS A 180 6.53 18.18 12.84
N PHE A 181 6.43 18.71 14.05
CA PHE A 181 5.64 19.89 14.36
C PHE A 181 6.56 21.07 14.64
N SER A 182 6.86 21.85 13.58
CA SER A 182 7.76 23.00 13.66
C SER A 182 7.29 24.04 14.68
N VAL A 183 8.25 24.66 15.37
CA VAL A 183 8.03 25.81 16.26
C VAL A 183 7.36 26.97 15.52
N SER A 184 6.74 27.87 16.29
CA SER A 184 6.13 29.11 15.78
C SER A 184 6.35 30.26 16.77
N TYR A 185 5.78 31.42 16.46
CA TYR A 185 5.70 32.57 17.35
C TYR A 185 4.32 33.22 17.25
N ASP A 186 3.63 33.25 18.39
CA ASP A 186 2.30 33.83 18.55
C ASP A 186 2.07 34.27 20.01
N PRO A 187 2.19 35.58 20.32
CA PRO A 187 1.88 36.12 21.65
C PRO A 187 0.44 35.93 22.11
N LYS A 188 -0.47 35.55 21.19
CA LYS A 188 -1.88 35.27 21.47
C LYS A 188 -2.19 33.76 21.41
N ALA A 189 -1.17 32.92 21.62
CA ALA A 189 -1.35 31.49 21.75
C ALA A 189 -2.31 31.18 22.91
N TYR A 190 -3.34 30.40 22.63
CA TYR A 190 -4.25 29.87 23.63
C TYR A 190 -3.68 28.58 24.23
N THR A 191 -3.95 28.32 25.53
CA THR A 191 -3.62 27.05 26.19
C THR A 191 -4.71 26.59 27.14
N ASN A 192 -4.91 25.27 27.19
CA ASN A 192 -5.73 24.54 28.15
C ASN A 192 -5.02 23.24 28.55
N TRP A 193 -4.31 23.27 29.68
CA TRP A 193 -3.57 22.10 30.18
C TRP A 193 -4.45 21.01 30.77
N GLN A 194 -5.76 21.25 30.89
CA GLN A 194 -6.77 20.32 31.40
C GLN A 194 -7.76 19.90 30.31
N ALA A 195 -7.40 20.04 29.03
CA ALA A 195 -8.23 19.61 27.92
C ALA A 195 -8.69 18.16 28.10
N GLU A 196 -9.97 17.92 27.82
CA GLU A 196 -10.62 16.63 27.97
C GLU A 196 -9.98 15.58 27.06
N ASP A 197 -10.04 14.30 27.46
CA ASP A 197 -9.53 13.21 26.64
C ASP A 197 -10.59 12.83 25.60
N PHE A 198 -10.35 13.17 24.33
CA PHE A 198 -11.29 12.89 23.26
C PHE A 198 -11.59 11.39 23.11
N SER A 199 -10.66 10.49 23.46
CA SER A 199 -10.89 9.04 23.39
C SER A 199 -12.00 8.55 24.33
N GLN A 200 -12.35 9.35 25.33
CA GLN A 200 -13.44 9.09 26.28
C GLN A 200 -14.77 9.72 25.84
N SER A 201 -14.80 10.43 24.71
CA SER A 201 -16.03 11.04 24.18
C SER A 201 -16.93 9.99 23.52
N ASP A 202 -18.23 10.05 23.79
CA ASP A 202 -19.24 9.19 23.16
C ASP A 202 -19.27 9.36 21.62
N LEU A 203 -18.79 10.50 21.11
CA LEU A 203 -18.73 10.83 19.68
C LEU A 203 -17.76 9.94 18.90
N VAL A 204 -16.70 9.42 19.54
CA VAL A 204 -15.61 8.72 18.83
C VAL A 204 -16.11 7.49 18.10
N THR A 205 -16.97 6.70 18.75
CA THR A 205 -17.50 5.46 18.17
C THR A 205 -18.32 5.76 16.92
N GLU A 206 -19.22 6.73 17.00
CA GLU A 206 -20.08 7.16 15.89
C GLU A 206 -19.25 7.72 14.73
N LEU A 207 -18.27 8.59 15.01
CA LEU A 207 -17.40 9.17 13.99
C LEU A 207 -16.61 8.09 13.25
N LEU A 208 -16.03 7.13 13.98
CA LEU A 208 -15.29 6.02 13.39
C LEU A 208 -16.19 5.10 12.54
N GLU A 209 -17.44 4.88 12.93
CA GLU A 209 -18.43 4.13 12.15
C GLU A 209 -18.83 4.87 10.87
N ASN A 210 -19.11 6.17 10.98
CA ASN A 210 -19.46 7.02 9.84
C ASN A 210 -18.32 7.09 8.80
N ILE A 211 -17.06 7.23 9.26
CA ILE A 211 -15.89 7.20 8.39
C ILE A 211 -15.79 5.86 7.67
N LYS A 212 -15.99 4.73 8.36
CA LYS A 212 -16.02 3.41 7.73
C LYS A 212 -17.11 3.35 6.65
N HIS A 213 -18.34 3.75 6.97
CA HIS A 213 -19.46 3.75 6.02
C HIS A 213 -19.24 4.65 4.80
N ALA A 214 -18.66 5.84 4.97
CA ALA A 214 -18.32 6.76 3.88
C ALA A 214 -17.25 6.19 2.95
N LEU A 215 -16.22 5.54 3.51
CA LEU A 215 -15.18 4.85 2.74
C LEU A 215 -15.77 3.68 1.93
N PHE A 216 -16.76 2.96 2.47
CA PHE A 216 -17.46 1.88 1.77
C PHE A 216 -18.45 2.36 0.68
N THR A 217 -19.08 3.54 0.85
CA THR A 217 -20.08 4.07 -0.11
C THR A 217 -19.47 4.87 -1.25
N SER A 218 -18.36 5.56 -1.02
CA SER A 218 -17.61 6.31 -2.04
C SER A 218 -17.00 5.41 -3.12
N SER A 219 -16.60 4.18 -2.78
CA SER A 219 -16.17 3.16 -3.76
C SER A 219 -17.28 2.82 -4.75
N ARG A 220 -18.53 2.79 -4.28
CA ARG A 220 -19.70 2.35 -5.05
C ARG A 220 -20.21 3.39 -6.05
N ARG A 221 -19.90 4.68 -5.87
CA ARG A 221 -20.34 5.77 -6.76
C ARG A 221 -19.36 6.05 -7.91
N GLN A 222 -18.06 5.81 -7.71
CA GLN A 222 -17.05 5.97 -8.77
C GLN A 222 -17.14 4.92 -9.88
N SER A 223 -17.76 3.76 -9.62
CA SER A 223 -17.93 2.69 -10.61
C SER A 223 -19.04 2.95 -11.64
N GLN A 224 -19.93 3.93 -11.43
CA GLN A 224 -21.06 4.19 -12.36
C GLN A 224 -20.78 5.30 -13.40
N THR A 225 -19.86 6.24 -13.15
CA THR A 225 -19.60 7.38 -14.05
C THR A 225 -18.47 7.15 -15.06
N ASN A 226 -17.62 6.13 -14.87
CA ASN A 226 -16.45 5.89 -15.73
C ASN A 226 -16.76 5.11 -17.02
N THR A 227 -17.93 4.50 -17.15
CA THR A 227 -18.27 3.57 -18.24
C THR A 227 -18.47 4.27 -19.60
N GLU A 228 -18.79 5.56 -19.64
CA GLU A 228 -19.13 6.26 -20.89
C GLU A 228 -17.93 7.00 -21.53
N MET A 229 -16.92 7.42 -20.77
CA MET A 229 -15.76 8.17 -21.30
C MET A 229 -14.60 7.30 -21.83
N GLU A 230 -14.44 6.05 -21.37
CA GLU A 230 -13.32 5.17 -21.79
C GLU A 230 -13.45 4.66 -23.23
N GLY A 231 -14.67 4.50 -23.75
CA GLY A 231 -14.91 3.98 -25.10
C GLY A 231 -14.36 4.87 -26.22
N PHE A 232 -14.36 6.20 -26.02
CA PHE A 232 -13.95 7.17 -27.03
C PHE A 232 -12.41 7.33 -27.12
N SER A 233 -11.69 7.10 -26.02
CA SER A 233 -10.22 7.20 -25.94
C SER A 233 -9.50 5.98 -26.56
N SER A 234 -10.05 4.78 -26.37
CA SER A 234 -9.48 3.50 -26.86
C SER A 234 -9.43 3.39 -28.40
N ILE A 235 -10.42 3.96 -29.11
CA ILE A 235 -10.49 3.90 -30.58
C ILE A 235 -9.37 4.74 -31.23
N LYS A 236 -9.08 5.94 -30.70
CA LYS A 236 -8.00 6.80 -31.21
C LYS A 236 -6.61 6.18 -31.05
N ASN A 237 -6.37 5.42 -29.98
CA ASN A 237 -5.09 4.76 -29.74
C ASN A 237 -4.82 3.62 -30.74
N LYS A 238 -5.83 2.79 -31.05
CA LYS A 238 -5.70 1.69 -32.00
C LYS A 238 -5.40 2.18 -33.42
N GLN A 239 -6.03 3.28 -33.85
CA GLN A 239 -5.73 3.92 -35.15
C GLN A 239 -4.28 4.40 -35.23
N ARG A 240 -3.74 4.98 -34.15
CA ARG A 240 -2.34 5.42 -34.09
C ARG A 240 -1.34 4.26 -34.20
N ILE A 241 -1.66 3.10 -33.60
CA ILE A 241 -0.82 1.89 -33.69
C ILE A 241 -0.83 1.33 -35.11
N ALA A 242 -2.00 1.30 -35.75
CA ALA A 242 -2.19 0.83 -37.11
C ALA A 242 -1.32 1.63 -38.10
N GLN A 243 -1.32 2.96 -37.98
CA GLN A 243 -0.52 3.85 -38.81
C GLN A 243 0.98 3.54 -38.72
N LYS A 244 1.50 3.31 -37.51
CA LYS A 244 2.91 2.94 -37.30
C LYS A 244 3.27 1.57 -37.92
N LEU A 245 2.32 0.63 -37.96
CA LEU A 245 2.54 -0.67 -38.61
C LEU A 245 2.64 -0.51 -40.13
N LEU A 246 1.79 0.34 -40.72
CA LEU A 246 1.82 0.65 -42.15
C LEU A 246 3.13 1.30 -42.57
N GLU A 247 3.61 2.29 -41.81
CA GLU A 247 4.91 2.94 -42.07
C GLU A 247 6.07 1.94 -42.11
N ARG A 248 6.10 1.01 -41.14
CA ARG A 248 7.11 -0.06 -41.05
C ARG A 248 7.00 -1.05 -42.20
N ALA A 249 5.77 -1.40 -42.61
CA ALA A 249 5.54 -2.28 -43.75
C ALA A 249 6.12 -1.66 -45.03
N CYS A 250 5.84 -0.38 -45.28
CA CYS A 250 6.40 0.37 -46.40
C CYS A 250 7.93 0.41 -46.37
N GLN A 251 8.53 0.63 -45.20
CA GLN A 251 9.98 0.66 -45.08
C GLN A 251 10.62 -0.69 -45.43
N LYS A 252 10.05 -1.80 -44.95
CA LYS A 252 10.55 -3.15 -45.27
C LYS A 252 10.48 -3.48 -46.75
N ILE A 253 9.45 -2.99 -47.44
CA ILE A 253 9.35 -3.16 -48.89
C ILE A 253 10.49 -2.42 -49.59
N ARG A 254 10.73 -1.15 -49.23
CA ARG A 254 11.80 -0.32 -49.81
C ARG A 254 13.19 -0.92 -49.58
N ASP A 255 13.44 -1.46 -48.41
CA ASP A 255 14.78 -1.93 -48.00
C ASP A 255 15.06 -3.38 -48.42
N SER A 256 14.10 -4.07 -49.04
CA SER A 256 14.22 -5.50 -49.32
C SER A 256 15.35 -5.84 -50.32
N ALA A 257 16.16 -6.85 -49.99
CA ALA A 257 17.27 -7.32 -50.82
C ALA A 257 16.79 -7.94 -52.13
N LYS A 258 17.59 -7.87 -53.21
CA LYS A 258 17.21 -8.18 -54.61
C LYS A 258 16.47 -9.52 -54.83
N GLY A 259 16.76 -10.55 -54.03
CA GLY A 259 16.11 -11.87 -54.11
C GLY A 259 14.81 -12.02 -53.28
N GLN A 260 14.53 -11.13 -52.34
CA GLN A 260 13.43 -11.27 -51.37
C GLN A 260 12.27 -10.28 -51.61
N ARG A 261 12.42 -9.43 -52.64
CA ARG A 261 11.56 -8.27 -52.91
C ARG A 261 10.11 -8.64 -53.21
N PHE A 262 9.91 -9.73 -53.97
CA PHE A 262 8.58 -10.23 -54.34
C PHE A 262 7.81 -10.79 -53.15
N GLU A 263 8.46 -11.63 -52.36
CA GLU A 263 7.82 -12.23 -51.19
C GLU A 263 7.57 -11.18 -50.11
N THR A 264 8.53 -10.29 -49.88
CA THR A 264 8.43 -9.23 -48.87
C THR A 264 7.24 -8.32 -49.16
N ARG A 265 7.08 -7.83 -50.40
CA ARG A 265 5.96 -6.94 -50.75
C ARG A 265 4.60 -7.63 -50.62
N ARG A 266 4.46 -8.89 -51.03
CA ARG A 266 3.20 -9.64 -50.89
C ARG A 266 2.86 -9.85 -49.42
N LYS A 267 3.82 -10.26 -48.60
CA LYS A 267 3.61 -10.53 -47.18
C LYS A 267 3.23 -9.27 -46.40
N GLN A 268 3.93 -8.15 -46.64
CA GLN A 268 3.61 -6.88 -45.99
C GLN A 268 2.24 -6.36 -46.44
N ALA A 269 1.92 -6.44 -47.74
CA ALA A 269 0.63 -6.00 -48.26
C ALA A 269 -0.54 -6.83 -47.72
N TYR A 270 -0.41 -8.16 -47.68
CA TYR A 270 -1.43 -9.04 -47.08
C TYR A 270 -1.67 -8.71 -45.60
N THR A 271 -0.61 -8.48 -44.84
CA THR A 271 -0.73 -8.16 -43.41
C THR A 271 -1.45 -6.82 -43.18
N MET A 272 -1.15 -5.79 -43.98
CA MET A 272 -1.82 -4.50 -43.86
C MET A 272 -3.27 -4.56 -44.35
N GLY A 273 -3.57 -5.41 -45.33
CA GLY A 273 -4.95 -5.72 -45.73
C GLY A 273 -5.76 -6.27 -44.56
N GLY A 274 -5.16 -7.08 -43.68
CA GLY A 274 -5.80 -7.55 -42.46
C GLY A 274 -6.19 -6.42 -41.49
N TYR A 275 -5.41 -5.34 -41.39
CA TYR A 275 -5.69 -4.21 -40.48
C TYR A 275 -6.60 -3.11 -41.07
N HIS A 276 -7.28 -3.37 -42.19
CA HIS A 276 -8.04 -2.37 -42.94
C HIS A 276 -9.16 -1.66 -42.15
N PHE A 277 -9.60 -2.17 -41.00
CA PHE A 277 -10.58 -1.49 -40.13
C PHE A 277 -10.01 -0.31 -39.33
N TYR A 278 -8.69 -0.10 -39.32
CA TYR A 278 -8.02 0.88 -38.46
C TYR A 278 -7.39 2.07 -39.20
N PHE A 279 -7.46 2.12 -40.52
CA PHE A 279 -7.00 3.22 -41.38
C PHE A 279 -7.75 3.20 -42.72
N ASP A 280 -7.65 4.28 -43.49
CA ASP A 280 -8.21 4.31 -44.84
C ASP A 280 -7.50 3.28 -45.74
N GLY A 281 -8.28 2.33 -46.28
CA GLY A 281 -7.73 1.21 -47.04
C GLY A 281 -7.13 1.63 -48.39
N ASN A 282 -7.62 2.71 -49.01
CA ASN A 282 -7.08 3.20 -50.26
C ASN A 282 -5.74 3.90 -50.04
N GLU A 283 -5.64 4.73 -48.99
CA GLU A 283 -4.40 5.38 -48.60
C GLU A 283 -3.31 4.37 -48.25
N ALA A 284 -3.66 3.34 -47.47
CA ALA A 284 -2.73 2.29 -47.08
C ALA A 284 -2.21 1.48 -48.28
N LEU A 285 -3.11 1.11 -49.21
CA LEU A 285 -2.73 0.38 -50.41
C LEU A 285 -1.81 1.22 -51.32
N GLN A 286 -2.10 2.51 -51.49
CA GLN A 286 -1.24 3.42 -52.27
C GLN A 286 0.13 3.59 -51.62
N ALA A 287 0.20 3.73 -50.30
CA ALA A 287 1.47 3.81 -49.58
C ALA A 287 2.35 2.57 -49.82
N LEU A 288 1.75 1.38 -49.81
CA LEU A 288 2.45 0.12 -50.07
C LEU A 288 2.91 -0.03 -51.52
N ILE A 289 2.09 0.39 -52.48
CA ILE A 289 2.46 0.40 -53.91
C ILE A 289 3.65 1.34 -54.13
N ASN A 290 3.58 2.57 -53.59
CA ASN A 290 4.66 3.55 -53.68
C ASN A 290 5.95 3.03 -53.05
N ALA A 291 5.86 2.27 -51.95
CA ALA A 291 7.02 1.66 -51.32
C ALA A 291 7.77 0.64 -52.21
N THR A 292 7.16 0.15 -53.29
CA THR A 292 7.84 -0.76 -54.24
C THR A 292 8.75 -0.02 -55.24
N GLN A 293 8.65 1.31 -55.34
CA GLN A 293 9.44 2.13 -56.25
C GLN A 293 10.92 2.11 -55.84
N GLY A 294 11.83 1.96 -56.81
CA GLY A 294 13.28 1.81 -56.56
C GLY A 294 13.72 0.39 -56.19
N ASN A 295 12.78 -0.51 -55.89
CA ASN A 295 13.04 -1.88 -55.47
C ASN A 295 12.42 -2.92 -56.43
N CYS A 296 12.06 -2.57 -57.67
CA CYS A 296 11.52 -3.56 -58.62
C CYS A 296 12.03 -3.34 -60.05
N THR A 297 12.08 -4.43 -60.83
CA THR A 297 12.40 -4.40 -62.26
C THR A 297 11.16 -4.20 -63.14
N SER A 298 9.96 -4.46 -62.60
CA SER A 298 8.68 -4.20 -63.25
C SER A 298 7.69 -3.65 -62.23
N ILE A 299 7.36 -2.38 -62.38
CA ILE A 299 6.46 -1.64 -61.48
C ILE A 299 5.04 -2.22 -61.54
N GLU A 300 4.53 -2.53 -62.74
CA GLU A 300 3.19 -3.11 -62.90
C GLU A 300 3.05 -4.51 -62.31
N LYS A 301 4.12 -5.32 -62.32
CA LYS A 301 4.10 -6.61 -61.64
C LYS A 301 4.07 -6.41 -60.13
N ALA A 302 4.93 -5.52 -59.60
CA ALA A 302 4.97 -5.23 -58.17
C ALA A 302 3.65 -4.64 -57.64
N ARG A 303 3.01 -3.76 -58.41
CA ARG A 303 1.70 -3.19 -58.10
C ARG A 303 0.61 -4.26 -58.01
N ARG A 304 0.52 -5.14 -59.02
CA ARG A 304 -0.44 -6.25 -59.02
C ARG A 304 -0.23 -7.22 -57.86
N ASP A 305 1.03 -7.52 -57.54
CA ASP A 305 1.39 -8.38 -56.41
C ASP A 305 0.91 -7.80 -55.07
N VAL A 306 1.13 -6.50 -54.85
CA VAL A 306 0.71 -5.79 -53.64
C VAL A 306 -0.81 -5.72 -53.56
N GLN A 307 -1.48 -5.34 -54.65
CA GLN A 307 -2.94 -5.19 -54.69
C GLN A 307 -3.66 -6.52 -54.46
N SER A 308 -3.24 -7.59 -55.15
CA SER A 308 -3.81 -8.93 -54.95
C SER A 308 -3.57 -9.43 -53.52
N ALA A 309 -2.39 -9.21 -52.95
CA ALA A 309 -2.08 -9.63 -51.60
C ALA A 309 -2.85 -8.82 -50.55
N TYR A 310 -2.96 -7.50 -50.71
CA TYR A 310 -3.72 -6.64 -49.80
C TYR A 310 -5.21 -7.02 -49.78
N SER A 311 -5.84 -7.19 -50.95
CA SER A 311 -7.24 -7.61 -51.02
C SER A 311 -7.46 -9.01 -50.45
N ALA A 312 -6.52 -9.94 -50.64
CA ALA A 312 -6.59 -11.24 -49.99
C ALA A 312 -6.47 -11.13 -48.45
N GLY A 313 -5.68 -10.17 -47.95
CA GLY A 313 -5.56 -9.90 -46.51
C GLY A 313 -6.83 -9.31 -45.89
N GLN A 314 -7.57 -8.48 -46.65
CA GLN A 314 -8.83 -7.90 -46.18
C GLN A 314 -9.90 -8.95 -45.87
N GLN A 315 -9.84 -10.11 -46.53
CA GLN A 315 -10.75 -11.23 -46.26
C GLN A 315 -10.48 -11.89 -44.89
N TYR A 316 -9.37 -11.55 -44.23
CA TYR A 316 -8.97 -12.07 -42.92
C TYR A 316 -8.63 -10.91 -41.98
N PRO A 317 -9.65 -10.23 -41.42
CA PRO A 317 -9.43 -9.06 -40.57
C PRO A 317 -8.62 -9.38 -39.32
N LEU A 318 -7.63 -8.55 -39.05
CA LEU A 318 -6.76 -8.62 -37.88
C LEU A 318 -7.18 -7.56 -36.90
N THR A 319 -7.18 -7.89 -35.61
CA THR A 319 -7.47 -6.96 -34.52
C THR A 319 -6.18 -6.35 -33.97
N ILE A 320 -6.20 -5.04 -33.66
CA ILE A 320 -5.11 -4.42 -32.88
C ILE A 320 -5.41 -4.63 -31.41
N GLU A 321 -4.84 -5.72 -30.87
CA GLU A 321 -4.71 -5.95 -29.44
C GLU A 321 -3.60 -5.03 -28.91
N GLU A 322 -3.93 -4.18 -27.94
CA GLU A 322 -2.91 -3.41 -27.22
C GLU A 322 -2.14 -4.36 -26.30
N LYS A 323 -1.10 -4.98 -26.85
CA LYS A 323 -0.26 -5.92 -26.11
C LYS A 323 0.66 -5.18 -25.15
N THR A 324 0.51 -5.43 -23.86
CA THR A 324 1.53 -5.08 -22.86
C THR A 324 2.80 -5.90 -23.09
N LYS A 325 3.96 -5.36 -22.67
CA LYS A 325 5.32 -5.89 -22.90
C LYS A 325 5.53 -7.38 -22.59
N GLU A 326 4.65 -8.01 -21.83
CA GLU A 326 4.74 -9.39 -21.32
C GLU A 326 4.36 -10.49 -22.30
N GLU A 327 3.41 -10.25 -23.21
CA GLU A 327 2.80 -11.33 -23.99
C GLU A 327 3.75 -11.93 -25.04
N LYS A 328 4.78 -11.18 -25.46
CA LYS A 328 5.80 -11.66 -26.42
C LYS A 328 6.76 -12.70 -25.82
N ALA A 329 6.84 -12.83 -24.51
CA ALA A 329 7.74 -13.77 -23.84
C ALA A 329 7.12 -15.17 -23.64
N ILE A 330 5.79 -15.25 -23.61
CA ILE A 330 5.02 -16.44 -23.21
C ILE A 330 4.97 -17.50 -24.32
N GLU A 331 5.00 -17.08 -25.60
CA GLU A 331 4.88 -17.98 -26.76
C GLU A 331 6.13 -18.88 -26.96
N VAL A 332 7.30 -18.42 -26.50
CA VAL A 332 8.57 -19.17 -26.56
C VAL A 332 8.61 -20.29 -25.50
N VAL A 333 7.91 -20.12 -24.37
CA VAL A 333 7.95 -21.05 -23.22
C VAL A 333 7.00 -22.24 -23.38
N LYS A 334 5.86 -22.06 -24.07
CA LYS A 334 4.85 -23.12 -24.27
C LYS A 334 5.38 -24.34 -25.04
N GLN A 335 6.40 -24.19 -25.88
CA GLN A 335 6.99 -25.30 -26.66
C GLN A 335 7.88 -26.23 -25.84
N GLN A 336 8.25 -25.90 -24.60
CA GLN A 336 9.10 -26.73 -23.74
C GLN A 336 8.33 -27.51 -22.66
N TYR A 337 7.01 -27.33 -22.54
CA TYR A 337 6.21 -27.74 -21.38
C TYR A 337 5.65 -29.19 -21.41
N HIS A 338 5.99 -30.02 -22.41
CA HIS A 338 5.37 -31.36 -22.60
C HIS A 338 6.16 -32.55 -22.01
N GLN A 339 7.05 -32.36 -21.02
CA GLN A 339 7.86 -33.46 -20.45
C GLN A 339 7.83 -33.63 -18.92
N ILE A 340 6.97 -32.94 -18.18
CA ILE A 340 7.01 -32.99 -16.71
C ILE A 340 5.60 -33.28 -16.16
N ALA A 341 5.14 -34.52 -16.29
CA ALA A 341 3.86 -34.99 -15.75
C ALA A 341 3.99 -36.06 -14.65
N ASP A 342 5.20 -36.50 -14.29
CA ASP A 342 5.39 -37.61 -13.36
C ASP A 342 6.14 -37.16 -12.10
N PHE A 343 5.48 -36.62 -11.07
CA PHE A 343 6.03 -36.64 -9.70
C PHE A 343 4.99 -36.18 -8.65
N TYR A 344 4.14 -37.09 -8.16
CA TYR A 344 3.47 -36.94 -6.87
C TYR A 344 3.22 -38.31 -6.23
N PRO A 345 3.82 -38.57 -5.06
CA PRO A 345 3.18 -39.40 -4.05
C PRO A 345 2.99 -38.62 -2.74
N TYR A 346 1.79 -38.77 -2.19
CA TYR A 346 1.38 -38.31 -0.87
C TYR A 346 1.95 -39.27 0.18
N ASP A 347 2.63 -38.80 1.22
CA ASP A 347 2.90 -39.64 2.40
C ASP A 347 2.81 -38.84 3.71
N ALA A 348 2.04 -39.39 4.65
CA ALA A 348 1.59 -38.78 5.90
C ALA A 348 2.37 -39.31 7.12
N SER A 349 3.65 -39.63 6.95
CA SER A 349 4.51 -40.07 8.06
C SER A 349 5.86 -39.36 8.03
N ILE A 350 6.04 -38.33 8.86
CA ILE A 350 7.36 -37.73 9.12
C ILE A 350 7.75 -37.99 10.58
N PRO A 351 8.96 -38.54 10.86
CA PRO A 351 9.39 -38.88 12.22
C PRO A 351 9.71 -37.65 13.06
N ARG A 352 9.20 -37.63 14.30
CA ARG A 352 9.49 -36.62 15.32
C ARG A 352 10.85 -36.87 15.99
N THR A 353 11.94 -36.40 15.40
CA THR A 353 13.24 -36.47 16.10
C THR A 353 14.01 -35.15 16.08
N GLN A 354 14.31 -34.71 17.30
CA GLN A 354 15.27 -33.69 17.76
C GLN A 354 14.86 -32.21 17.68
N ILE A 355 13.98 -31.78 18.60
CA ILE A 355 13.80 -30.37 18.97
C ILE A 355 13.50 -30.29 20.49
N PRO A 356 14.05 -29.32 21.25
CA PRO A 356 13.86 -29.26 22.70
C PRO A 356 12.39 -29.13 23.07
N ARG A 357 11.88 -30.08 23.86
CA ARG A 357 10.48 -30.16 24.30
C ARG A 357 10.19 -29.12 25.37
N GLY A 358 9.71 -27.95 24.95
CA GLY A 358 8.74 -27.19 25.75
C GLY A 358 7.35 -27.77 25.53
N GLU A 359 6.55 -27.91 26.60
CA GLU A 359 5.16 -28.37 26.56
C GLU A 359 4.32 -27.57 25.53
N TYR A 360 4.63 -26.26 25.43
CA TYR A 360 4.10 -25.29 24.48
C TYR A 360 4.22 -25.69 22.99
N LEU A 361 5.43 -26.03 22.51
CA LEU A 361 5.66 -26.40 21.10
C LEU A 361 5.05 -27.77 20.77
N SER A 362 5.00 -28.67 21.76
CA SER A 362 4.46 -30.02 21.58
C SER A 362 2.94 -30.01 21.41
N GLN A 363 2.23 -29.13 22.12
CA GLN A 363 0.78 -28.91 21.93
C GLN A 363 0.49 -28.23 20.58
N LEU A 364 1.34 -27.30 20.18
CA LEU A 364 1.13 -26.53 18.95
C LEU A 364 1.31 -27.36 17.68
N LEU A 365 2.14 -28.40 17.69
CA LEU A 365 2.49 -29.24 16.54
C LEU A 365 1.66 -30.53 16.43
N GLN A 366 0.48 -30.56 17.05
CA GLN A 366 -0.45 -31.67 16.85
C GLN A 366 -1.00 -31.63 15.43
N SER A 367 -0.92 -32.75 14.70
CA SER A 367 -1.27 -32.84 13.29
C SER A 367 -2.73 -32.49 13.02
N GLU A 368 -3.61 -32.77 13.98
CA GLU A 368 -5.03 -32.42 13.94
C GLU A 368 -5.29 -30.91 13.91
N HIS A 369 -4.35 -30.07 14.35
CA HIS A 369 -4.50 -28.62 14.32
C HIS A 369 -4.42 -28.03 12.90
N TYR A 370 -3.70 -28.68 11.98
CA TYR A 370 -3.40 -28.14 10.64
C TYR A 370 -3.85 -29.05 9.50
N ALA A 371 -4.97 -29.75 9.70
CA ALA A 371 -5.58 -30.56 8.66
C ALA A 371 -5.86 -29.73 7.38
N PRO A 372 -5.79 -30.32 6.18
CA PRO A 372 -6.24 -29.66 4.95
C PRO A 372 -7.70 -29.16 5.08
N GLN A 373 -8.07 -28.20 4.23
CA GLN A 373 -9.38 -27.54 4.22
C GLN A 373 -9.75 -26.94 5.59
N SER A 374 -8.77 -26.33 6.26
CA SER A 374 -9.01 -25.65 7.52
C SER A 374 -8.39 -24.25 7.56
N ILE A 375 -8.98 -23.41 8.41
CA ILE A 375 -8.41 -22.14 8.84
C ILE A 375 -8.05 -22.28 10.32
N THR A 376 -6.76 -22.17 10.63
CA THR A 376 -6.22 -22.28 11.99
C THR A 376 -5.84 -20.91 12.51
N ASN A 377 -6.55 -20.44 13.52
CA ASN A 377 -6.30 -19.15 14.14
C ASN A 377 -5.35 -19.30 15.34
N LEU A 378 -4.12 -18.80 15.21
CA LEU A 378 -3.11 -18.78 16.26
C LEU A 378 -3.07 -17.40 16.92
N VAL A 379 -3.66 -17.31 18.11
CA VAL A 379 -3.72 -16.08 18.91
C VAL A 379 -2.73 -16.18 20.06
N ALA A 380 -1.71 -15.32 20.06
CA ALA A 380 -0.69 -15.31 21.11
C ALA A 380 -0.07 -13.91 21.26
N SER A 381 0.43 -13.52 22.42
CA SER A 381 1.06 -12.20 22.61
C SER A 381 2.30 -12.01 21.72
N THR A 382 2.65 -10.76 21.40
CA THR A 382 3.92 -10.45 20.72
C THR A 382 5.10 -10.99 21.54
N GLY A 383 6.09 -11.59 20.87
CA GLY A 383 7.24 -12.23 21.54
C GLY A 383 6.98 -13.65 22.06
N SER A 384 5.80 -14.25 21.84
CA SER A 384 5.50 -15.64 22.23
C SER A 384 6.17 -16.72 21.36
N GLY A 385 6.95 -16.33 20.35
CA GLY A 385 7.61 -17.27 19.44
C GLY A 385 6.70 -17.83 18.33
N LYS A 386 5.68 -17.08 17.87
CA LYS A 386 4.82 -17.47 16.71
C LYS A 386 5.63 -17.78 15.43
N MET A 387 6.77 -17.12 15.25
CA MET A 387 7.68 -17.42 14.14
C MET A 387 8.36 -18.79 14.29
N ILE A 388 8.71 -19.16 15.53
CA ILE A 388 9.26 -20.49 15.86
C ILE A 388 8.18 -21.55 15.61
N ALA A 389 6.94 -21.28 16.01
CA ALA A 389 5.80 -22.14 15.71
C ALA A 389 5.63 -22.39 14.21
N LEU A 390 5.64 -21.33 13.40
CA LEU A 390 5.46 -21.40 11.96
C LEU A 390 6.55 -22.25 11.29
N LYS A 391 7.81 -22.06 11.73
CA LYS A 391 8.96 -22.84 11.28
C LYS A 391 8.76 -24.33 11.54
N GLU A 392 8.21 -24.69 12.68
CA GLU A 392 7.97 -26.09 13.03
C GLU A 392 6.76 -26.69 12.31
N ILE A 393 5.71 -25.90 12.10
CA ILE A 393 4.56 -26.29 11.28
C ILE A 393 5.00 -26.60 9.85
N GLN A 394 5.84 -25.75 9.26
CA GLN A 394 6.38 -25.97 7.91
C GLN A 394 7.10 -27.31 7.76
N LYS A 395 7.99 -27.65 8.72
CA LYS A 395 8.71 -28.92 8.74
C LYS A 395 7.78 -30.12 8.85
N CYS A 396 6.72 -30.01 9.67
CA CYS A 396 5.76 -31.08 9.85
C CYS A 396 4.86 -31.30 8.63
N LEU A 397 4.50 -30.22 7.92
CA LEU A 397 3.54 -30.29 6.83
C LEU A 397 4.16 -30.63 5.47
N GLY A 398 5.44 -30.30 5.25
CA GLY A 398 6.12 -30.53 3.97
C GLY A 398 5.57 -29.72 2.78
N GLU A 399 4.52 -28.91 3.00
CA GLU A 399 3.85 -28.10 1.99
C GLU A 399 4.60 -26.80 1.69
N ARG A 400 4.27 -26.22 0.52
CA ARG A 400 4.72 -24.87 0.16
C ARG A 400 3.99 -23.84 1.02
N ILE A 401 4.73 -22.95 1.67
CA ILE A 401 4.13 -21.84 2.42
C ILE A 401 4.15 -20.56 1.59
N ILE A 402 3.05 -19.82 1.62
CA ILE A 402 3.01 -18.40 1.23
C ILE A 402 2.75 -17.59 2.47
N TYR A 403 3.67 -16.70 2.84
CA TYR A 403 3.55 -15.86 4.02
C TYR A 403 3.19 -14.43 3.62
N VAL A 404 2.07 -13.94 4.13
CA VAL A 404 1.57 -12.60 3.86
C VAL A 404 1.62 -11.82 5.17
N SER A 405 2.43 -10.77 5.23
CA SER A 405 2.48 -9.83 6.36
C SER A 405 2.43 -8.39 5.85
N PRO A 406 1.66 -7.51 6.50
CA PRO A 406 1.57 -6.10 6.15
C PRO A 406 2.78 -5.28 6.64
N LEU A 407 3.60 -5.80 7.56
CA LEU A 407 4.69 -5.07 8.20
C LEU A 407 6.06 -5.47 7.64
N VAL A 408 6.70 -4.55 6.92
CA VAL A 408 8.02 -4.72 6.27
C VAL A 408 9.11 -5.20 7.24
N ARG A 409 9.11 -4.72 8.48
CA ARG A 409 10.08 -5.13 9.50
C ARG A 409 9.88 -6.57 9.98
N LEU A 410 8.65 -7.04 10.06
CA LEU A 410 8.36 -8.43 10.43
C LEU A 410 8.77 -9.39 9.32
N VAL A 411 8.64 -8.94 8.06
CA VAL A 411 9.19 -9.63 6.89
C VAL A 411 10.72 -9.74 7.00
N GLU A 412 11.43 -8.64 7.30
CA GLU A 412 12.89 -8.65 7.48
C GLU A 412 13.35 -9.48 8.69
N GLN A 413 12.61 -9.45 9.79
CA GLN A 413 12.88 -10.27 10.97
C GLN A 413 12.65 -11.75 10.68
N ALA A 414 11.56 -12.11 10.00
CA ALA A 414 11.31 -13.47 9.52
C ALA A 414 12.45 -13.95 8.60
N LYS A 415 12.92 -13.09 7.68
CA LYS A 415 14.08 -13.37 6.83
C LYS A 415 15.34 -13.67 7.65
N LYS A 416 15.61 -12.87 8.68
CA LYS A 416 16.79 -13.02 9.56
C LYS A 416 16.72 -14.31 10.40
N ASP A 417 15.56 -14.60 10.98
CA ASP A 417 15.34 -15.77 11.84
C ASP A 417 15.34 -17.08 11.05
N LEU A 418 14.89 -17.06 9.78
CA LEU A 418 14.98 -18.19 8.86
C LEU A 418 16.41 -18.37 8.32
N GLY A 419 17.13 -17.27 8.06
CA GLY A 419 18.51 -17.28 7.56
C GLY A 419 19.56 -17.76 8.58
N ALA A 420 19.38 -17.49 9.87
CA ALA A 420 20.33 -17.81 10.95
C ALA A 420 20.53 -19.33 11.21
N VAL A 421 19.79 -20.20 10.51
CA VAL A 421 19.74 -21.65 10.76
C VAL A 421 20.32 -22.43 9.57
N GLY A 422 21.03 -21.77 8.66
CA GLY A 422 21.73 -22.40 7.54
C GLY A 422 20.88 -22.71 6.31
N TYR A 423 19.67 -22.12 6.20
CA TYR A 423 18.75 -22.33 5.07
C TYR A 423 18.87 -21.22 4.02
N MET A 424 20.11 -20.83 3.69
CA MET A 424 20.42 -19.88 2.62
C MET A 424 20.39 -20.60 1.27
N ASP A 425 19.21 -20.66 0.65
CA ASP A 425 19.11 -20.68 -0.81
C ASP A 425 17.86 -19.96 -1.39
N GLY A 426 16.94 -19.45 -0.56
CA GLY A 426 15.60 -19.04 -1.04
C GLY A 426 15.13 -17.59 -0.87
N LEU A 427 15.86 -16.70 -0.19
CA LEU A 427 15.39 -15.32 0.06
C LEU A 427 16.25 -14.29 -0.69
N ARG A 428 15.88 -13.98 -1.94
CA ARG A 428 16.46 -12.85 -2.69
C ARG A 428 15.47 -11.69 -2.79
N ASP A 429 15.96 -10.46 -2.62
CA ASP A 429 15.26 -9.26 -3.06
C ASP A 429 15.06 -9.34 -4.58
N ILE A 430 13.88 -8.94 -5.07
CA ILE A 430 13.57 -8.96 -6.51
C ILE A 430 13.49 -7.51 -7.01
N PRO A 431 14.56 -6.98 -7.61
CA PRO A 431 14.44 -6.00 -8.67
C PRO A 431 13.95 -6.70 -9.95
N THR A 432 13.14 -5.99 -10.74
CA THR A 432 12.70 -6.38 -12.09
C THR A 432 13.76 -7.15 -12.89
N ALA A 433 13.40 -8.37 -13.34
CA ALA A 433 14.06 -9.27 -14.30
C ALA A 433 14.89 -10.46 -13.75
N LYS A 434 14.59 -11.66 -14.31
CA LYS A 434 15.27 -12.99 -14.25
C LYS A 434 14.76 -14.05 -13.25
N ILE A 435 13.88 -14.90 -13.82
CA ILE A 435 13.57 -16.33 -13.63
C ILE A 435 14.57 -17.17 -12.79
N PHE A 436 14.11 -18.07 -11.89
CA PHE A 436 14.29 -19.55 -11.90
C PHE A 436 13.95 -20.24 -10.56
N ALA A 437 13.41 -21.46 -10.70
CA ALA A 437 13.11 -22.42 -9.65
C ALA A 437 14.37 -22.97 -8.99
N THR A 438 14.35 -23.08 -7.67
CA THR A 438 14.93 -24.18 -6.88
C THR A 438 14.42 -24.00 -5.44
N THR A 439 13.69 -24.99 -4.95
CA THR A 439 13.56 -25.41 -3.55
C THR A 439 13.46 -24.30 -2.48
N ILE A 440 12.26 -24.15 -1.87
CA ILE A 440 11.91 -23.54 -0.55
C ILE A 440 10.78 -22.47 -0.60
N ASN A 441 9.53 -22.94 -0.57
CA ASN A 441 8.49 -22.86 0.48
C ASN A 441 8.36 -21.68 1.49
N SER A 442 8.66 -20.42 1.16
CA SER A 442 8.07 -19.26 1.89
C SER A 442 8.21 -17.95 1.12
N LEU A 443 7.12 -17.48 0.48
CA LEU A 443 7.03 -16.13 -0.10
C LEU A 443 6.94 -15.09 1.03
N CYS A 444 7.82 -14.08 1.05
CA CYS A 444 7.77 -12.96 1.99
C CYS A 444 8.49 -11.74 1.38
N THR A 445 7.85 -10.59 1.20
CA THR A 445 8.52 -9.44 0.55
C THR A 445 8.18 -8.09 1.19
N THR A 446 9.19 -7.24 1.21
CA THR A 446 9.32 -5.96 1.93
C THR A 446 8.48 -4.81 1.36
N LYS A 447 7.61 -5.07 0.38
CA LYS A 447 6.76 -4.07 -0.29
C LYS A 447 5.42 -4.61 -0.84
N GLN A 448 5.03 -5.86 -0.57
CA GLN A 448 3.92 -6.49 -1.29
C GLN A 448 2.79 -6.87 -0.33
N ASN A 449 1.73 -6.06 -0.35
CA ASN A 449 0.44 -6.38 0.26
C ASN A 449 -0.24 -7.52 -0.52
N ILE A 450 -1.29 -8.10 0.06
CA ILE A 450 -2.14 -9.13 -0.57
C ILE A 450 -2.57 -8.76 -2.00
N THR A 451 -2.80 -7.48 -2.27
CA THR A 451 -3.11 -6.93 -3.60
C THR A 451 -2.05 -7.23 -4.65
N GLN A 452 -0.76 -7.17 -4.29
CA GLN A 452 0.31 -7.47 -5.22
C GLN A 452 0.46 -8.97 -5.46
N LEU A 453 0.23 -9.83 -4.47
CA LEU A 453 0.16 -11.27 -4.70
C LEU A 453 -0.93 -11.59 -5.74
N LEU A 454 -2.12 -11.04 -5.57
CA LEU A 454 -3.23 -11.22 -6.51
C LEU A 454 -2.90 -10.65 -7.89
N LYS A 455 -2.22 -9.51 -7.95
CA LYS A 455 -1.71 -8.95 -9.21
C LYS A 455 -0.74 -9.90 -9.90
N LEU A 456 0.19 -10.52 -9.17
CA LEU A 456 1.15 -11.48 -9.73
C LEU A 456 0.45 -12.74 -10.23
N VAL A 457 -0.57 -13.23 -9.51
CA VAL A 457 -1.42 -14.35 -9.93
C VAL A 457 -2.17 -13.97 -11.22
N ARG A 458 -2.78 -12.78 -11.28
CA ARG A 458 -3.51 -12.26 -12.44
C ARG A 458 -2.62 -12.13 -13.67
N GLN A 459 -1.39 -11.67 -13.48
CA GLN A 459 -0.39 -11.51 -14.54
C GLN A 459 0.32 -12.82 -14.92
N GLN A 460 -0.09 -13.96 -14.32
CA GLN A 460 0.55 -15.28 -14.50
C GLN A 460 2.07 -15.26 -14.27
N GLN A 461 2.53 -14.33 -13.42
CA GLN A 461 3.94 -14.16 -13.07
C GLN A 461 4.41 -15.14 -11.98
N LEU A 462 3.54 -16.07 -11.57
CA LEU A 462 3.86 -17.18 -10.66
C LEU A 462 3.76 -18.52 -11.41
N PRO A 463 4.67 -18.80 -12.37
CA PRO A 463 4.58 -19.96 -13.28
C PRO A 463 4.75 -21.33 -12.61
N TYR A 464 5.00 -21.38 -11.29
CA TYR A 464 5.19 -22.58 -10.48
C TYR A 464 4.19 -22.67 -9.31
N LEU A 465 3.05 -21.99 -9.42
CA LEU A 465 2.01 -22.02 -8.40
C LEU A 465 1.23 -23.34 -8.53
N ASP A 466 1.67 -24.35 -7.78
CA ASP A 466 1.03 -25.68 -7.75
C ASP A 466 -0.07 -25.73 -6.67
N LYS A 467 -1.00 -26.68 -6.78
CA LYS A 467 -2.00 -26.94 -5.72
C LYS A 467 -1.32 -27.46 -4.46
N GLY A 468 -1.89 -27.17 -3.28
CA GLY A 468 -1.38 -27.70 -2.01
C GLY A 468 -0.60 -26.69 -1.16
N ILE A 469 -0.90 -25.40 -1.31
CA ILE A 469 -0.20 -24.32 -0.61
C ILE A 469 -0.80 -24.10 0.79
N CYS A 470 0.05 -24.04 1.81
CA CYS A 470 -0.32 -23.53 3.12
C CYS A 470 -0.16 -21.99 3.15
N LEU A 471 -1.27 -21.27 3.19
CA LEU A 471 -1.26 -19.81 3.22
C LEU A 471 -1.19 -19.31 4.66
N VAL A 472 -0.25 -18.41 4.96
CA VAL A 472 -0.06 -17.84 6.29
C VAL A 472 -0.36 -16.35 6.24
N LEU A 473 -1.33 -15.92 7.06
CA LEU A 473 -1.77 -14.54 7.15
C LEU A 473 -1.33 -13.96 8.50
N ASP A 474 -0.27 -13.17 8.47
CA ASP A 474 0.25 -12.44 9.62
C ASP A 474 -0.42 -11.06 9.73
N GLU A 475 -0.74 -10.67 10.96
CA GLU A 475 -1.59 -9.52 11.26
C GLU A 475 -2.87 -9.50 10.40
N VAL A 476 -3.64 -10.60 10.50
CA VAL A 476 -4.80 -10.88 9.65
C VAL A 476 -5.83 -9.74 9.55
N HIS A 477 -5.93 -8.88 10.56
CA HIS A 477 -6.79 -7.70 10.53
C HIS A 477 -6.38 -6.70 9.42
N GLN A 478 -5.09 -6.40 9.30
CA GLN A 478 -4.59 -5.50 8.24
C GLN A 478 -4.63 -6.16 6.86
N VAL A 479 -4.45 -7.49 6.80
CA VAL A 479 -4.64 -8.23 5.54
C VAL A 479 -6.09 -8.12 5.06
N ALA A 480 -7.05 -8.28 5.98
CA ALA A 480 -8.47 -8.12 5.69
C ALA A 480 -8.79 -6.69 5.21
N GLU A 481 -8.29 -5.66 5.89
CA GLU A 481 -8.48 -4.26 5.46
C GLU A 481 -8.00 -4.02 4.01
N LYS A 482 -6.88 -4.64 3.61
CA LYS A 482 -6.34 -4.55 2.24
C LYS A 482 -7.12 -5.35 1.20
N LEU A 483 -7.79 -6.42 1.59
CA LEU A 483 -8.66 -7.19 0.70
C LEU A 483 -9.97 -6.44 0.37
N PHE A 484 -10.44 -5.61 1.30
CA PHE A 484 -11.66 -4.82 1.15
C PHE A 484 -11.40 -3.34 0.82
N GLU A 485 -10.19 -2.98 0.41
CA GLU A 485 -9.83 -1.61 0.06
C GLU A 485 -10.61 -1.14 -1.19
N PRO A 486 -11.38 -0.02 -1.11
CA PRO A 486 -12.19 0.55 -2.19
C PRO A 486 -11.55 0.65 -3.57
N SER A 487 -10.26 0.97 -3.61
CA SER A 487 -9.46 1.14 -4.84
C SER A 487 -9.14 -0.17 -5.54
N CYS A 488 -9.53 -1.30 -4.94
CA CYS A 488 -9.17 -2.64 -5.36
C CYS A 488 -10.41 -3.56 -5.39
N GLU A 489 -11.48 -3.14 -6.06
CA GLU A 489 -12.79 -3.82 -6.10
C GLU A 489 -12.75 -5.33 -6.42
N THR A 490 -11.67 -5.84 -7.01
CA THR A 490 -11.50 -7.26 -7.34
C THR A 490 -10.72 -8.10 -6.33
N ASN A 491 -10.11 -7.50 -5.30
CA ASN A 491 -9.17 -8.22 -4.42
C ASN A 491 -9.79 -9.37 -3.63
N TYR A 492 -10.92 -9.16 -2.92
CA TYR A 492 -11.51 -10.25 -2.11
C TYR A 492 -12.04 -11.41 -2.96
N PRO A 493 -12.84 -11.19 -4.02
CA PRO A 493 -13.24 -12.28 -4.93
C PRO A 493 -12.06 -13.00 -5.58
N GLU A 494 -11.03 -12.26 -6.03
CA GLU A 494 -9.81 -12.86 -6.59
C GLU A 494 -9.02 -13.65 -5.55
N PHE A 495 -8.99 -13.19 -4.30
CA PHE A 495 -8.37 -13.89 -3.19
C PHE A 495 -9.07 -15.21 -2.90
N ILE A 496 -10.40 -15.22 -2.88
CA ILE A 496 -11.18 -16.45 -2.76
C ILE A 496 -10.87 -17.39 -3.92
N GLN A 497 -10.79 -16.89 -5.15
CA GLN A 497 -10.46 -17.72 -6.32
C GLN A 497 -9.04 -18.28 -6.23
N PHE A 498 -8.06 -17.47 -5.83
CA PHE A 498 -6.69 -17.91 -5.56
C PHE A 498 -6.67 -19.00 -4.50
N CYS A 499 -7.37 -18.80 -3.38
CA CYS A 499 -7.43 -19.77 -2.30
C CYS A 499 -8.04 -21.09 -2.76
N ARG A 500 -9.19 -21.06 -3.45
CA ARG A 500 -9.84 -22.25 -4.01
C ARG A 500 -8.97 -23.00 -5.02
N THR A 501 -8.14 -22.26 -5.76
CA THR A 501 -7.32 -22.85 -6.83
C THR A 501 -6.05 -23.49 -6.30
N TYR A 502 -5.39 -22.86 -5.31
CA TYR A 502 -4.01 -23.22 -4.93
C TYR A 502 -3.83 -23.58 -3.44
N VAL A 503 -4.70 -23.08 -2.56
CA VAL A 503 -4.49 -23.15 -1.10
C VAL A 503 -5.16 -24.38 -0.50
N SER A 504 -4.37 -25.21 0.19
CA SER A 504 -4.85 -26.38 0.92
C SER A 504 -5.38 -26.03 2.31
N ARG A 505 -4.80 -25.03 2.98
CA ARG A 505 -5.13 -24.60 4.34
C ARG A 505 -4.64 -23.19 4.61
N ILE A 506 -5.21 -22.55 5.63
CA ILE A 506 -4.85 -21.20 6.04
C ILE A 506 -4.44 -21.20 7.52
N ILE A 507 -3.36 -20.51 7.84
CA ILE A 507 -2.92 -20.27 9.22
C ILE A 507 -2.90 -18.76 9.44
N THR A 508 -3.62 -18.27 10.44
CA THR A 508 -3.59 -16.84 10.80
C THR A 508 -2.76 -16.64 12.06
N LEU A 509 -1.92 -15.60 12.05
CA LEU A 509 -1.11 -15.18 13.19
C LEU A 509 -1.61 -13.81 13.65
N THR A 510 -1.99 -13.68 14.93
CA THR A 510 -2.35 -12.36 15.47
C THR A 510 -2.02 -12.22 16.94
N ALA A 511 -1.66 -11.00 17.36
CA ALA A 511 -1.42 -10.66 18.77
C ALA A 511 -2.72 -10.65 19.59
N THR A 512 -3.78 -10.14 18.97
CA THR A 512 -5.08 -9.90 19.58
C THR A 512 -6.17 -10.20 18.57
N GLN A 513 -7.13 -11.04 18.94
CA GLN A 513 -8.28 -11.31 18.10
C GLN A 513 -9.31 -10.18 18.27
N SER A 514 -9.32 -9.22 17.35
CA SER A 514 -10.37 -8.21 17.29
C SER A 514 -11.68 -8.81 16.78
N SER A 515 -12.80 -8.14 17.03
CA SER A 515 -14.11 -8.49 16.47
C SER A 515 -14.05 -8.55 14.93
N PHE A 516 -13.28 -7.65 14.32
CA PHE A 516 -13.06 -7.61 12.88
C PHE A 516 -12.26 -8.81 12.35
N SER A 517 -11.13 -9.16 12.95
CA SER A 517 -10.35 -10.33 12.49
C SER A 517 -11.09 -11.65 12.69
N ARG A 518 -11.92 -11.72 13.74
CA ARG A 518 -12.84 -12.84 13.96
C ARG A 518 -13.91 -12.93 12.86
N ALA A 519 -14.63 -11.84 12.59
CA ALA A 519 -15.65 -11.83 11.56
C ALA A 519 -15.08 -12.17 10.18
N PHE A 520 -13.88 -11.66 9.86
CA PHE A 520 -13.17 -11.99 8.63
C PHE A 520 -12.83 -13.47 8.50
N THR A 521 -12.25 -14.07 9.54
CA THR A 521 -11.84 -15.50 9.51
C THR A 521 -13.03 -16.45 9.47
N GLU A 522 -14.13 -16.12 10.16
CA GLU A 522 -15.41 -16.83 10.08
C GLU A 522 -16.01 -16.75 8.66
N GLN A 523 -16.02 -15.57 8.04
CA GLN A 523 -16.53 -15.37 6.69
C GLN A 523 -15.65 -16.07 5.63
N LEU A 524 -14.32 -16.00 5.78
CA LEU A 524 -13.37 -16.66 4.89
C LEU A 524 -13.51 -18.19 4.94
N ALA A 525 -13.70 -18.75 6.14
CA ALA A 525 -13.95 -20.19 6.31
C ALA A 525 -15.22 -20.60 5.57
N LYS A 526 -16.30 -19.82 5.72
CA LYS A 526 -17.57 -20.04 5.03
C LYS A 526 -17.44 -19.98 3.51
N ASP A 527 -16.73 -18.98 2.98
CA ASP A 527 -16.58 -18.79 1.53
C ASP A 527 -15.69 -19.86 0.88
N LEU A 528 -14.77 -20.45 1.63
CA LEU A 528 -13.90 -21.54 1.17
C LEU A 528 -14.46 -22.95 1.46
N GLY A 529 -15.48 -23.05 2.32
CA GLY A 529 -15.95 -24.34 2.85
C GLY A 529 -14.93 -25.03 3.75
N PHE A 530 -14.08 -24.25 4.43
CA PHE A 530 -13.02 -24.77 5.31
C PHE A 530 -13.53 -24.87 6.76
N ALA A 531 -13.01 -25.83 7.52
CA ALA A 531 -13.26 -25.92 8.96
C ALA A 531 -12.46 -24.83 9.71
N GLU A 532 -13.12 -24.05 10.57
CA GLU A 532 -12.44 -23.06 11.41
C GLU A 532 -12.01 -23.66 12.75
N LYS A 533 -10.73 -23.52 13.12
CA LYS A 533 -10.16 -23.98 14.41
C LYS A 533 -9.47 -22.82 15.12
N LYS A 534 -9.70 -22.69 16.43
CA LYS A 534 -9.19 -21.57 17.25
C LYS A 534 -8.33 -22.09 18.39
N TYR A 535 -7.11 -21.59 18.50
CA TYR A 535 -6.18 -21.94 19.56
C TYR A 535 -5.64 -20.67 20.24
N PHE A 536 -5.89 -20.54 21.54
CA PHE A 536 -5.45 -19.42 22.36
C PHE A 536 -4.23 -19.84 23.17
N PHE A 537 -3.12 -19.13 23.00
CA PHE A 537 -1.88 -19.40 23.73
C PHE A 537 -1.57 -18.22 24.66
N LYS A 538 -1.72 -18.45 25.96
CA LYS A 538 -1.24 -17.52 27.00
C LYS A 538 0.19 -17.92 27.36
N ASN A 539 1.12 -16.97 27.37
CA ASN A 539 2.41 -17.17 28.04
C ASN A 539 2.11 -17.51 29.51
N LEU A 540 2.39 -18.74 29.94
CA LEU A 540 2.52 -19.01 31.36
C LEU A 540 3.75 -18.24 31.86
N PRO A 541 3.63 -17.48 32.96
CA PRO A 541 4.76 -16.71 33.48
C PRO A 541 5.93 -17.66 33.75
N LYS A 542 7.11 -17.28 33.24
CA LYS A 542 8.37 -17.97 33.58
C LYS A 542 8.49 -17.94 35.12
N ARG A 543 8.55 -19.12 35.74
CA ARG A 543 9.01 -19.26 37.13
C ARG A 543 10.51 -19.01 37.21
#